data_AF-A0A923AIK3-F1
#
_entry.id   AF-A0A923AIK3-F1
#
_cell.length_a   1.000
_cell.length_b   1.000
_cell.length_c   1.000
_cell.angle_alpha   90.00
_cell.angle_beta   90.00
_cell.angle_gamma   90.00
#
_symmetry.space_group_name_H-M   'P 1'
#
loop_
_entity.id
_entity.type
_entity.pdbx_description
1 polymer ?
#
loop_
_entity_poly.entity_id
_entity_poly.type
_entity_poly.pdbx_seq_one_letter_code
_entity_poly.pdbx_strand_id
1 'polypeptide(L)'
;RARHPAGRLMVVIFGAIAPPFAIAAAFTTTNLGLFYLMLFPAQTLASCALGAAAATTQDLVLPRMRGTATGTFLIGTTLLGLALGPYLAGRVSTLSGSLSVGVLAMLVTVPVTLAAAIMAFHLVPAAEANREARARAAGEVID
;
A
#
# COMPACT_ATOMS: atom_id res chain seq x y z
N ARG A 1 -15.83 -8.84 -4.84
CA ARG A 1 -15.81 -10.26 -4.44
C ARG A 1 -16.49 -11.17 -5.48
N ALA A 2 -17.65 -10.79 -6.04
CA ALA A 2 -18.43 -11.62 -6.98
C ALA A 2 -17.85 -11.85 -8.39
N ARG A 3 -16.66 -11.34 -8.74
CA ARG A 3 -16.06 -11.55 -10.08
C ARG A 3 -14.57 -11.90 -10.09
N HIS A 4 -13.76 -11.38 -9.15
CA HIS A 4 -12.35 -11.79 -8.99
C HIS A 4 -11.94 -11.76 -7.49
N PRO A 5 -11.43 -12.87 -6.92
CA PRO A 5 -10.87 -12.92 -5.57
C PRO A 5 -9.75 -11.89 -5.38
N ALA A 6 -8.89 -11.74 -6.40
CA ALA A 6 -7.76 -10.81 -6.40
C ALA A 6 -8.12 -9.36 -6.83
N GLY A 7 -9.41 -9.03 -7.01
CA GLY A 7 -9.82 -7.70 -7.48
C GLY A 7 -9.40 -6.56 -6.53
N ARG A 8 -9.26 -6.83 -5.23
CA ARG A 8 -8.74 -5.88 -4.24
C ARG A 8 -7.25 -5.60 -4.45
N LEU A 9 -6.47 -6.60 -4.85
CA LEU A 9 -5.04 -6.44 -5.15
C LEU A 9 -4.81 -5.60 -6.41
N MET A 10 -5.74 -5.62 -7.37
CA MET A 10 -5.69 -4.70 -8.52
C MET A 10 -5.83 -3.24 -8.08
N VAL A 11 -6.63 -2.95 -7.05
CA VAL A 11 -6.74 -1.59 -6.47
C VAL A 11 -5.43 -1.18 -5.78
N VAL A 12 -4.76 -2.10 -5.10
CA VAL A 12 -3.44 -1.84 -4.49
C VAL A 12 -2.39 -1.56 -5.57
N ILE A 13 -2.34 -2.37 -6.64
CA ILE A 13 -1.44 -2.16 -7.78
C ILE A 13 -1.72 -0.82 -8.45
N PHE A 14 -2.99 -0.49 -8.69
CA PHE A 14 -3.39 0.79 -9.25
C PHE A 14 -2.95 1.97 -8.37
N GLY A 15 -3.21 1.90 -7.06
CA GLY A 15 -2.79 2.95 -6.12
C GLY A 15 -1.28 3.02 -5.90
N ALA A 16 -0.49 2.03 -6.31
CA ALA A 16 0.97 2.10 -6.34
C ALA A 16 1.50 2.78 -7.62
N ILE A 17 0.82 2.60 -8.76
CA ILE A 17 1.26 3.09 -10.08
C ILE A 17 0.75 4.50 -10.38
N ALA A 18 -0.51 4.80 -10.06
CA ALA A 18 -1.16 6.01 -10.51
C ALA A 18 -0.65 7.30 -9.79
N PRO A 19 -0.49 7.32 -8.45
CA PRO A 19 -0.02 8.53 -7.75
C PRO A 19 1.38 9.01 -8.16
N PRO A 20 2.39 8.14 -8.37
CA PRO A 20 3.72 8.56 -8.81
C PRO A 20 3.74 9.50 -10.02
N PHE A 21 2.83 9.33 -10.99
CA PHE A 21 2.76 10.24 -12.14
C PHE A 21 2.33 11.65 -11.74
N ALA A 22 1.33 11.77 -10.86
CA ALA A 22 0.87 13.06 -10.35
C ALA A 22 1.90 13.69 -9.41
N ILE A 23 2.57 12.89 -8.57
CA ILE A 23 3.66 13.35 -7.69
C ILE A 23 4.84 13.84 -8.52
N ALA A 24 5.24 13.10 -9.55
CA ALA A 24 6.31 13.50 -10.47
C ALA A 24 5.97 14.85 -11.11
N ALA A 25 4.78 14.96 -11.72
CA ALA A 25 4.33 16.20 -12.33
C ALA A 25 4.28 17.39 -11.35
N ALA A 26 3.83 17.17 -10.12
CA ALA A 26 3.80 18.20 -9.08
C ALA A 26 5.23 18.66 -8.71
N PHE A 27 6.13 17.74 -8.40
CA PHE A 27 7.45 18.10 -7.86
C PHE A 27 8.50 18.45 -8.92
N THR A 28 8.19 18.31 -10.21
CA THR A 28 9.03 18.79 -11.32
C THR A 28 8.54 20.09 -11.95
N THR A 29 7.33 20.57 -11.62
CA THR A 29 6.82 21.83 -12.19
C THR A 29 7.37 23.07 -11.48
N THR A 30 7.49 24.17 -12.21
CA THR A 30 7.78 25.50 -11.66
C THR A 30 6.52 26.33 -11.42
N ASN A 31 5.36 25.87 -11.91
CA ASN A 31 4.07 26.56 -11.76
C ASN A 31 3.34 26.09 -10.49
N LEU A 32 3.15 27.02 -9.56
CA LEU A 32 2.51 26.79 -8.26
C LEU A 32 1.03 26.37 -8.37
N GLY A 33 0.30 26.84 -9.39
CA GLY A 33 -1.06 26.41 -9.66
C GLY A 33 -1.12 24.94 -10.11
N LEU A 34 -0.21 24.53 -11.00
CA LEU A 34 -0.11 23.14 -11.44
C LEU A 34 0.33 22.21 -10.31
N PHE A 35 1.22 22.67 -9.43
CA PHE A 35 1.63 21.93 -8.23
C PHE A 35 0.43 21.55 -7.34
N TYR A 36 -0.40 22.53 -6.97
CA TYR A 36 -1.59 22.26 -6.14
C TYR A 36 -2.62 21.42 -6.87
N LEU A 37 -2.82 21.66 -8.17
CA LEU A 37 -3.75 20.86 -8.98
C LEU A 37 -3.34 19.39 -9.03
N MET A 38 -2.04 19.08 -9.10
CA MET A 38 -1.52 17.71 -9.16
C MET A 38 -1.44 17.03 -7.79
N LEU A 39 -1.38 17.78 -6.69
CA LEU A 39 -1.44 17.20 -5.34
C LEU A 39 -2.79 16.53 -5.04
N PHE A 40 -3.90 17.11 -5.52
CA PHE A 40 -5.22 16.54 -5.31
C PHE A 40 -5.38 15.10 -5.88
N PRO A 41 -5.10 14.84 -7.18
CA PRO A 41 -5.15 13.49 -7.71
C PRO A 41 -4.08 12.59 -7.07
N ALA A 42 -2.88 13.10 -6.76
CA ALA A 42 -1.87 12.31 -6.07
C ALA A 42 -2.39 11.70 -4.76
N GLN A 43 -3.01 12.51 -3.89
CA GLN A 43 -3.54 12.04 -2.60
C GLN A 43 -4.78 11.16 -2.77
N THR A 44 -5.67 11.53 -3.68
CA THR A 44 -6.91 10.78 -3.92
C THR A 44 -6.59 9.37 -4.41
N LEU A 45 -5.70 9.26 -5.40
CA LEU A 45 -5.29 7.97 -5.98
C LEU A 45 -4.53 7.11 -4.96
N ALA A 46 -3.69 7.72 -4.12
CA ALA A 46 -2.92 7.01 -3.10
C ALA A 46 -3.83 6.42 -2.01
N SER A 47 -4.92 7.12 -1.65
CA SER A 47 -5.84 6.69 -0.58
C SER A 47 -6.54 5.36 -0.86
N CYS A 48 -6.75 5.01 -2.14
CA CYS A 48 -7.46 3.80 -2.54
C CYS A 48 -6.72 2.51 -2.18
N ALA A 49 -5.38 2.53 -2.17
CA ALA A 49 -4.57 1.34 -1.91
C ALA A 49 -4.68 0.86 -0.44
N LEU A 50 -4.72 1.80 0.50
CA LEU A 50 -4.65 1.49 1.93
C LEU A 50 -5.84 0.63 2.40
N GLY A 51 -7.06 1.03 2.03
CA GLY A 51 -8.27 0.31 2.39
C GLY A 51 -8.34 -1.09 1.76
N ALA A 52 -7.90 -1.22 0.51
CA ALA A 52 -7.85 -2.50 -0.18
C ALA A 52 -6.82 -3.46 0.46
N ALA A 53 -5.65 -2.96 0.84
CA ALA A 53 -4.61 -3.72 1.53
C ALA A 53 -5.05 -4.17 2.93
N ALA A 54 -5.68 -3.27 3.70
CA ALA A 54 -6.22 -3.59 5.02
C ALA A 54 -7.24 -4.73 4.93
N ALA A 55 -8.19 -4.63 3.98
CA ALA A 55 -9.23 -5.63 3.83
C ALA A 55 -8.68 -6.99 3.35
N THR A 56 -7.71 -7.00 2.42
CA THR A 56 -7.06 -8.23 1.96
C THR A 56 -6.33 -8.92 3.12
N THR A 57 -5.68 -8.16 4.00
CA THR A 57 -5.02 -8.69 5.19
C THR A 57 -6.01 -9.41 6.11
N GLN A 58 -7.22 -8.86 6.28
CA GLN A 58 -8.27 -9.47 7.09
C GLN A 58 -8.89 -10.73 6.44
N ASP A 59 -8.93 -10.79 5.12
CA ASP A 59 -9.46 -11.94 4.39
C ASP A 59 -8.55 -13.18 4.51
N LEU A 60 -7.25 -12.98 4.75
CA LEU A 60 -6.24 -14.04 4.84
C LEU A 60 -6.12 -14.68 6.22
N VAL A 61 -6.70 -14.08 7.26
CA VAL A 61 -6.54 -14.54 8.64
C VAL A 61 -7.83 -15.16 9.19
N LEU A 62 -7.66 -16.06 10.16
CA LEU A 62 -8.78 -16.66 10.91
C LEU A 62 -9.42 -15.62 11.84
N PRO A 63 -10.71 -15.77 12.23
CA PRO A 63 -11.43 -14.80 13.04
C PRO A 63 -10.69 -14.37 14.32
N ARG A 64 -10.04 -15.31 15.02
CA ARG A 64 -9.26 -15.03 16.25
C ARG A 64 -7.99 -14.23 16.02
N MET A 65 -7.46 -14.18 14.79
CA MET A 65 -6.22 -13.49 14.43
C MET A 65 -6.47 -12.10 13.82
N ARG A 66 -7.73 -11.67 13.67
CA ARG A 66 -8.06 -10.35 13.10
C ARG A 66 -7.49 -9.19 13.91
N GLY A 67 -7.43 -9.34 15.24
CA GLY A 67 -6.82 -8.36 16.13
C GLY A 67 -5.32 -8.19 15.87
N THR A 68 -4.57 -9.29 15.81
CA THR A 68 -3.12 -9.26 15.53
C THR A 68 -2.83 -8.77 14.12
N ALA A 69 -3.61 -9.21 13.13
CA ALA A 69 -3.48 -8.76 11.74
C ALA A 69 -3.68 -7.25 11.59
N THR A 70 -4.67 -6.69 12.28
CA THR A 70 -4.89 -5.24 12.33
C THR A 70 -3.73 -4.52 13.02
N GLY A 71 -3.26 -5.05 14.15
CA GLY A 71 -2.12 -4.50 14.89
C GLY A 71 -0.85 -4.44 14.03
N THR A 72 -0.50 -5.54 13.35
CA THR A 72 0.65 -5.58 12.45
C THR A 72 0.49 -4.62 11.27
N PHE A 73 -0.71 -4.52 10.69
CA PHE A 73 -1.00 -3.58 9.62
C PHE A 73 -0.80 -2.12 10.08
N LEU A 74 -1.32 -1.76 11.25
CA LEU A 74 -1.18 -0.41 11.81
C LEU A 74 0.28 -0.09 12.18
N ILE A 75 1.03 -1.04 12.73
CA ILE A 75 2.45 -0.86 12.99
C ILE A 75 3.19 -0.56 11.69
N GLY A 76 2.91 -1.31 10.62
CA GLY A 76 3.50 -1.07 9.31
C GLY A 76 3.16 0.33 8.77
N THR A 77 1.88 0.71 8.76
CA THR A 77 1.46 1.99 8.18
C THR A 77 1.93 3.20 9.00
N THR A 78 1.99 3.09 10.32
CA THR A 78 2.43 4.17 11.19
C THR A 78 3.95 4.29 11.27
N LEU A 79 4.66 3.20 11.57
CA LEU A 79 6.12 3.25 11.73
C LEU A 79 6.84 3.33 10.38
N LEU A 80 6.50 2.45 9.43
CA LEU A 80 7.19 2.44 8.13
C LEU A 80 6.65 3.52 7.19
N GLY A 81 5.33 3.75 7.20
CA GLY A 81 4.71 4.77 6.35
C GLY A 81 4.89 6.17 6.90
N LEU A 82 4.18 6.48 7.98
CA LEU A 82 4.05 7.85 8.49
C LEU A 82 5.30 8.37 9.23
N ALA A 83 6.07 7.52 9.90
CA ALA A 83 7.27 7.96 10.60
C ALA A 83 8.50 7.96 9.66
N LEU A 84 8.83 6.82 9.05
CA LEU A 84 10.02 6.73 8.19
C LEU A 84 9.90 7.50 6.87
N GLY A 85 8.72 7.56 6.25
CA GLY A 85 8.53 8.25 4.97
C GLY A 85 8.94 9.73 5.00
N PRO A 86 8.34 10.56 5.87
CA PRO A 86 8.72 11.97 6.02
C PRO A 86 10.15 12.16 6.51
N TYR A 87 10.63 11.28 7.39
CA TYR A 87 12.02 11.32 7.85
C TYR A 87 12.99 11.15 6.68
N LEU A 88 12.82 10.10 5.86
CA LEU A 88 13.71 9.83 4.73
C LEU A 88 13.60 10.92 3.65
N ALA A 89 12.39 11.40 3.35
CA ALA A 89 12.18 12.52 2.43
C ALA A 89 12.91 13.78 2.91
N GLY A 90 12.80 14.12 4.20
CA GLY A 90 13.51 15.23 4.81
C GLY A 90 15.02 15.04 4.78
N ARG A 91 15.54 13.86 5.15
CA ARG A 91 16.97 13.55 5.11
C ARG A 91 17.56 13.69 3.71
N VAL A 92 16.89 13.14 2.69
CA VAL A 92 17.34 13.27 1.29
C VAL A 92 17.22 14.72 0.82
N SER A 93 16.19 15.46 1.24
CA SER A 93 16.07 16.89 0.96
C SER A 93 17.23 17.69 1.56
N THR A 94 17.66 17.41 2.78
CA THR A 94 18.80 18.09 3.41
C THR A 94 20.11 17.76 2.71
N LEU A 95 20.31 16.50 2.33
CA LEU A 95 21.54 16.06 1.66
C LEU A 95 21.64 16.59 0.23
N SER A 96 20.51 16.70 -0.48
CA SER A 96 20.47 17.18 -1.87
C SER A 96 20.28 18.69 -2.00
N GLY A 97 19.88 19.38 -0.93
CA GLY A 97 19.49 20.79 -0.96
C GLY A 97 18.15 21.07 -1.67
N SER A 98 17.38 20.03 -2.02
CA SER A 98 16.13 20.17 -2.77
C SER A 98 15.00 19.30 -2.20
N LEU A 99 13.89 19.94 -1.83
CA LEU A 99 12.68 19.26 -1.37
C LEU A 99 12.10 18.34 -2.46
N SER A 100 12.11 18.79 -3.72
CA SER A 100 11.64 18.00 -4.84
C SER A 100 12.42 16.69 -4.97
N VAL A 101 13.75 16.73 -4.86
CA VAL A 101 14.58 15.51 -4.87
C VAL A 101 14.25 14.62 -3.68
N GLY A 102 14.06 15.20 -2.49
CA GLY A 102 13.66 14.46 -1.29
C GLY A 102 12.35 13.68 -1.45
N VAL A 103 11.31 14.33 -1.99
CA VAL A 103 10.01 13.70 -2.22
C VAL A 103 10.05 12.69 -3.36
N LEU A 104 10.68 13.02 -4.49
CA LEU A 104 10.79 12.12 -5.64
C LEU A 104 11.61 10.86 -5.32
N ALA A 105 12.61 10.96 -4.44
CA ALA A 105 13.36 9.80 -3.98
C ALA A 105 12.48 8.77 -3.27
N MET A 106 11.37 9.17 -2.64
CA MET A 106 10.45 8.24 -1.98
C MET A 106 9.71 7.35 -2.99
N LEU A 107 9.70 7.71 -4.28
CA LEU A 107 9.15 6.86 -5.34
C LEU A 107 9.94 5.55 -5.52
N VAL A 108 11.11 5.39 -4.90
CA VAL A 108 11.81 4.10 -4.79
C VAL A 108 10.97 3.03 -4.07
N THR A 109 9.98 3.43 -3.28
CA THR A 109 9.04 2.51 -2.63
C THR A 109 8.03 1.88 -3.60
N VAL A 110 7.82 2.48 -4.78
CA VAL A 110 6.90 2.00 -5.82
C VAL A 110 7.28 0.61 -6.32
N PRO A 111 8.51 0.32 -6.80
CA PRO A 111 8.87 -1.01 -7.25
C PRO A 111 8.77 -2.06 -6.14
N VAL A 112 9.10 -1.71 -4.89
CA VAL A 112 8.95 -2.61 -3.73
C VAL A 112 7.48 -2.96 -3.50
N THR A 113 6.62 -1.95 -3.52
CA THR A 113 5.16 -2.13 -3.35
C THR A 113 4.58 -2.96 -4.50
N LEU A 114 5.03 -2.72 -5.74
CA LEU A 114 4.57 -3.48 -6.90
C LEU A 114 5.02 -4.93 -6.85
N ALA A 115 6.28 -5.21 -6.51
CA ALA A 115 6.76 -6.57 -6.36
C ALA A 115 5.96 -7.33 -5.31
N ALA A 116 5.70 -6.71 -4.15
CA ALA A 116 4.89 -7.30 -3.09
C ALA A 116 3.42 -7.51 -3.52
N ALA A 117 2.82 -6.53 -4.21
CA ALA A 117 1.43 -6.61 -4.66
C ALA A 117 1.23 -7.65 -5.76
N ILE A 118 2.17 -7.79 -6.70
CA ILE A 118 2.17 -8.83 -7.73
C ILE A 118 2.34 -10.20 -7.08
N MET A 119 3.29 -10.35 -6.15
CA MET A 119 3.46 -11.59 -5.40
C MET A 119 2.18 -11.97 -4.66
N ALA A 120 1.55 -11.02 -3.97
CA ALA A 120 0.27 -11.23 -3.30
C ALA A 120 -0.85 -11.58 -4.29
N PHE A 121 -0.89 -10.97 -5.47
CA PHE A 121 -1.87 -11.30 -6.52
C PHE A 121 -1.84 -12.79 -6.90
N HIS A 122 -0.65 -13.41 -6.91
CA HIS A 122 -0.50 -14.84 -7.21
C HIS A 122 -0.67 -15.74 -5.98
N LEU A 123 -0.23 -15.32 -4.79
CA LEU A 123 -0.23 -16.18 -3.59
C LEU A 123 -1.56 -16.17 -2.84
N VAL A 124 -2.30 -15.05 -2.86
CA VAL A 124 -3.53 -14.88 -2.09
C VAL A 124 -4.64 -15.85 -2.51
N PRO A 125 -4.90 -16.14 -3.80
CA PRO A 125 -5.91 -17.12 -4.19
C PRO A 125 -5.68 -18.51 -3.58
N ALA A 126 -4.43 -18.97 -3.54
CA ALA A 126 -4.08 -20.26 -2.92
C ALA A 126 -4.21 -20.22 -1.39
N ALA A 127 -3.84 -19.10 -0.77
CA ALA A 127 -3.98 -18.91 0.68
C ALA A 127 -5.45 -18.81 1.13
N GLU A 128 -6.33 -18.22 0.33
CA GLU A 128 -7.78 -18.20 0.58
C GLU A 128 -8.39 -19.60 0.44
N ALA A 129 -8.04 -20.36 -0.61
CA ALA A 129 -8.54 -21.72 -0.82
C ALA A 129 -8.18 -22.67 0.33
N ASN A 130 -6.97 -22.52 0.89
CA ASN A 130 -6.51 -23.33 2.01
C ASN A 130 -6.91 -22.78 3.38
N ARG A 131 -7.74 -21.72 3.46
CA ARG A 131 -8.10 -21.08 4.72
C ARG A 131 -8.87 -22.03 5.65
N GLU A 132 -9.85 -22.75 5.14
CA GLU A 132 -10.64 -23.74 5.91
C GLU A 132 -9.79 -24.96 6.31
N ALA A 133 -8.88 -25.39 5.45
CA ALA A 133 -7.92 -26.44 5.79
C ALA A 133 -7.00 -26.01 6.94
N ARG A 134 -6.51 -24.76 6.94
CA ARG A 134 -5.73 -24.19 8.05
C ARG A 134 -6.56 -24.01 9.32
N ALA A 135 -7.83 -23.63 9.20
CA ALA A 135 -8.77 -23.56 10.32
C ALA A 135 -8.90 -24.93 11.00
N ARG A 136 -9.17 -25.97 10.21
CA ARG A 136 -9.31 -27.35 10.68
C ARG A 136 -8.01 -27.90 11.30
N ALA A 137 -6.87 -27.68 10.64
CA ALA A 137 -5.57 -28.08 11.16
C ALA A 137 -5.19 -27.37 12.47
N ALA A 138 -5.70 -26.15 12.67
CA ALA A 138 -5.52 -25.38 13.90
C ALA A 138 -6.57 -25.69 14.99
N GLY A 139 -7.42 -26.69 14.77
CA GLY A 139 -8.41 -27.19 15.72
C GLY A 139 -9.74 -26.43 15.76
N GLU A 140 -10.08 -25.64 14.74
CA GLU A 140 -11.40 -24.97 14.68
C GLU A 140 -12.51 -25.98 14.36
N VAL A 141 -13.61 -25.91 15.13
CA VAL A 141 -14.87 -26.59 14.79
C VAL A 141 -15.51 -25.81 13.66
N ILE A 142 -15.52 -26.39 12.47
CA ILE A 142 -16.16 -25.81 11.27
C ILE A 142 -17.51 -26.50 11.16
N ASP A 143 -18.59 -25.81 11.49
CA ASP A 143 -19.97 -26.22 11.19
C ASP A 143 -20.28 -26.06 9.69
#